data_AF-G7I504-F1
#
_entry.id   AF-G7I504-F1
#
_cell.length_a   1.000
_cell.length_b   1.000
_cell.length_c   1.000
_cell.angle_alpha   90.00
_cell.angle_beta   90.00
_cell.angle_gamma   90.00
#
_symmetry.space_group_name_H-M   'P 1'
#
loop_
_entity.id
_entity.type
_entity.pdbx_description
1 polymer ?
#
loop_
_entity_poly.entity_id
_entity_poly.type
_entity_poly.pdbx_seq_one_letter_code
_entity_poly.pdbx_strand_id
1 'polypeptide(L)' 'MFNGDVRVLECWCPIICGARKSNTIKNRERPFYACPLPKDDENCEFFVWVDEAEEL' A
#
# COMPACT_ATOMS: atom_id res chain seq x y z
N MET A 1 -13.39 -18.54 7.40
CA MET A 1 -12.54 -18.30 6.21
C MET A 1 -12.62 -16.84 5.80
N PHE A 2 -11.71 -16.03 6.34
CA PHE A 2 -11.02 -14.91 5.70
C PHE A 2 -9.70 -14.88 6.46
N ASN A 3 -8.67 -15.53 5.92
CA ASN A 3 -7.44 -15.83 6.65
C ASN A 3 -6.58 -14.57 6.80
N GLY A 4 -6.59 -14.01 8.01
CA GLY A 4 -5.35 -13.94 8.76
C GLY A 4 -4.64 -12.60 8.81
N ASP A 5 -3.95 -12.21 7.75
CA ASP A 5 -2.77 -11.37 7.93
C ASP A 5 -2.69 -10.22 6.93
N VAL A 6 -3.64 -9.28 6.99
CA VAL A 6 -3.40 -7.97 6.37
C VAL A 6 -2.33 -7.28 7.21
N ARG A 7 -1.07 -7.29 6.76
CA ARG A 7 -0.01 -6.54 7.42
C ARG A 7 -0.41 -5.06 7.49
N VAL A 8 -0.38 -4.51 8.70
CA VAL A 8 -0.58 -3.10 8.97
C VAL A 8 0.78 -2.43 8.79
N LEU A 9 0.89 -1.58 7.77
CA LEU A 9 2.14 -0.90 7.41
C LEU A 9 2.00 0.60 7.67
N GLU A 10 3.00 1.22 8.28
CA GLU A 10 3.04 2.67 8.49
C GLU A 10 3.65 3.39 7.28
N CYS A 11 3.10 4.56 6.93
CA CYS A 11 3.64 5.42 5.87
C CYS A 11 4.91 6.15 6.34
N TRP A 12 5.50 6.97 5.46
CA TRP A 12 6.48 7.98 5.88
C TRP A 12 5.85 9.16 6.64
N CYS A 13 4.54 9.35 6.50
CA CYS A 13 3.74 10.11 7.47
C CYS A 13 3.25 9.17 8.59
N PRO A 14 2.94 9.67 9.80
CA PRO A 14 2.50 8.85 10.95
C PRO A 14 1.06 8.34 10.80
N ILE A 15 0.75 7.72 9.66
CA ILE A 15 -0.57 7.22 9.26
C ILE A 15 -0.41 5.81 8.69
N ILE A 16 -1.39 4.95 8.94
CA ILE A 16 -1.43 3.60 8.40
C ILE A 16 -1.68 3.62 6.88
N CYS A 17 -0.90 2.86 6.13
CA CYS A 17 -1.05 2.66 4.69
C CYS A 17 -2.41 2.06 4.31
N GLY A 18 -2.96 2.49 3.18
CA GLY A 18 -4.08 1.81 2.53
C GLY A 18 -3.59 0.73 1.57
N ALA A 19 -4.19 -0.45 1.62
CA ALA A 19 -3.99 -1.51 0.62
C ALA A 19 -4.83 -1.22 -0.62
N ARG A 20 -4.20 -1.25 -1.81
CA ARG A 20 -4.83 -0.96 -3.11
C ARG A 20 -4.36 -1.97 -4.15
N LYS A 21 -5.07 -2.07 -5.28
CA LYS A 21 -4.66 -2.89 -6.44
C LYS A 21 -4.27 -1.98 -7.59
N SER A 22 -3.15 -2.29 -8.27
CA SER A 22 -2.72 -1.53 -9.43
C SER A 22 -3.63 -1.79 -10.63
N ASN A 23 -3.95 -0.72 -11.35
CA ASN A 23 -4.76 -0.74 -12.58
C ASN A 23 -3.91 -0.50 -13.84
N THR A 24 -2.59 -0.38 -13.70
CA THR A 24 -1.69 -0.20 -14.85
C THR A 24 -1.66 -1.46 -15.72
N ILE A 25 -1.37 -1.31 -17.01
CA ILE A 25 -1.28 -2.47 -17.93
C ILE A 25 -0.16 -3.43 -17.49
N LYS A 26 0.98 -2.89 -17.04
CA LYS A 26 2.17 -3.67 -16.67
C LYS A 26 2.01 -4.43 -15.34
N ASN A 27 1.30 -3.84 -14.37
CA ASN A 27 1.18 -4.39 -13.01
C ASN A 27 -0.28 -4.61 -12.63
N ARG A 28 -1.12 -5.09 -13.55
CA ARG A 28 -2.56 -5.18 -13.34
C ARG A 28 -2.88 -6.14 -12.20
N GLU A 29 -3.79 -5.74 -11.33
CA GLU A 29 -4.25 -6.47 -10.14
C GLU A 29 -3.20 -6.74 -9.05
N ARG A 30 -1.92 -6.39 -9.27
CA ARG A 30 -0.86 -6.51 -8.25
C ARG A 30 -1.18 -5.57 -7.07
N PRO A 31 -1.25 -6.08 -5.83
CA PRO A 31 -1.57 -5.27 -4.66
C PRO A 31 -0.36 -4.47 -4.15
N PHE A 32 -0.60 -3.28 -3.63
CA PHE A 32 0.40 -2.39 -3.04
C PHE A 32 -0.15 -1.66 -1.81
N TYR A 33 0.75 -1.26 -0.93
CA TYR A 33 0.48 -0.33 0.17
C TYR A 33 0.87 1.08 -0.26
N ALA A 34 0.03 2.07 0.02
CA ALA A 34 0.35 3.48 -0.22
C ALA A 34 -0.28 4.42 0.82
N CYS A 35 0.21 5.66 0.85
CA CYS A 35 -0.39 6.71 1.68
C CYS A 35 -1.90 6.83 1.40
N PRO A 36 -2.76 6.78 2.44
CA PRO A 36 -4.21 6.79 2.25
C PRO A 36 -4.75 8.18 1.91
N LEU A 37 -3.99 9.25 2.19
CA LEU A 37 -4.40 10.63 1.96
C LEU A 37 -4.63 10.90 0.45
N PRO A 38 -5.43 11.93 0.10
CA PRO A 38 -5.52 12.43 -1.28
C PRO A 38 -4.16 12.82 -1.84
N LYS A 39 -4.03 12.97 -3.16
CA LYS A 39 -2.78 13.41 -3.80
C LYS A 39 -2.65 14.94 -3.76
N ASP A 40 -2.50 15.48 -2.57
CA ASP A 40 -2.22 16.89 -2.26
C ASP A 40 -0.92 17.00 -1.43
N ASP A 41 -0.60 18.21 -0.94
CA ASP A 41 0.63 18.49 -0.20
C ASP A 41 0.78 17.69 1.10
N GLU A 42 -0.29 17.07 1.61
CA GLU A 42 -0.26 16.26 2.83
C GLU A 42 0.10 14.78 2.56
N ASN A 43 0.10 14.36 1.29
CA ASN A 43 0.48 13.00 0.90
C ASN A 43 2.00 12.80 0.99
N CYS A 44 2.45 11.83 1.79
CA CYS A 44 3.88 11.51 1.86
C CYS A 44 4.41 10.67 0.68
N GLU A 45 3.56 10.35 -0.30
CA GLU A 45 3.87 9.56 -1.49
C GLU A 45 4.43 8.15 -1.22
N PHE A 46 4.29 7.65 0.02
CA PHE A 46 4.70 6.30 0.39
C PHE A 46 4.09 5.25 -0.55
N PHE A 47 4.91 4.29 -0.97
CA PHE A 47 4.54 3.19 -1.85
C PHE A 47 5.44 1.96 -1.62
N VAL A 48 4.84 0.78 -1.49
CA VAL A 48 5.55 -0.51 -1.57
C VAL A 48 4.60 -1.60 -2.08
N TRP A 49 5.12 -2.57 -2.82
CA TRP A 49 4.34 -3.73 -3.24
C TRP A 49 4.13 -4.70 -2.06
N VAL A 50 2.98 -5.39 -2.00
CA VAL A 50 2.68 -6.29 -0.88
C VAL A 50 3.66 -7.45 -0.82
N ASP A 51 3.99 -8.05 -1.97
CA ASP A 51 4.95 -9.15 -2.08
C ASP A 51 6.36 -8.73 -1.64
N GLU A 52 6.77 -7.50 -1.93
CA GLU A 52 8.05 -6.95 -1.44
C GLU A 52 8.04 -6.70 0.06
N ALA A 53 6.89 -6.39 0.65
CA ALA A 53 6.73 -6.15 2.10
C ALA A 53 6.59 -7.45 2.92
N GLU A 54 6.18 -8.56 2.28
CA GLU A 54 6.10 -9.88 2.92
C GLU A 54 7.48 -10.55 3.04
N GLU A 55 8.41 -10.21 2.15
CA GLU A 55 9.80 -10.68 2.15
C GLU A 55 10.70 -9.95 3.18
N LEU A 56 10.16 -8.95 3.89
CA LEU A 56 10.77 -8.24 5.02
C LEU A 56 10.37 -8.85 6.37
#